data_AF-A0A9Q7QZW8-F1
#
_entry.id   AF-A0A9Q7QZW8-F1
#
_cell.length_a   1.000
_cell.length_b   1.000
_cell.length_c   1.000
_cell.angle_alpha   90.00
_cell.angle_beta   90.00
_cell.angle_gamma   90.00
#
_symmetry.space_group_name_H-M   'P 1'
#
loop_
_entity.id
_entity.type
_entity.pdbx_description
1 polymer ?
#
loop_
_entity_poly.entity_id
_entity_poly.type
_entity_poly.pdbx_seq_one_letter_code
_entity_poly.pdbx_strand_id
1 'polypeptide(L)'
;MSLDAASRYQVTRILTGLAPHCLPPLLFYYAHVWGIPVYRSHFGALAKGFGLGMMVELLLQLLIVVSFLQVLVPQLKVKLVLIGTLALFTAWAMFPDHPIRGYVYCFLMTVPPLLAIWLAQGLCRLCLPGEQLHAQ
;
A
#
# COMPACT_ATOMS: atom_id res chain seq x y z
N MET A 1 -13.65 11.32 31.93
CA MET A 1 -14.00 11.89 30.61
C MET A 1 -12.93 11.69 29.52
N SER A 2 -11.64 11.48 29.85
CA SER A 2 -10.55 11.37 28.85
C SER A 2 -10.51 10.05 28.02
N LEU A 3 -10.88 8.90 28.60
CA LEU A 3 -10.80 7.59 27.92
C LEU A 3 -11.76 7.45 26.72
N ASP A 4 -12.94 8.07 26.82
CA ASP A 4 -13.99 7.96 25.80
C ASP A 4 -13.64 8.78 24.54
N ALA A 5 -13.04 9.96 24.71
CA ALA A 5 -12.54 10.77 23.59
C ALA A 5 -11.39 10.10 22.83
N ALA A 6 -10.42 9.51 23.56
CA ALA A 6 -9.31 8.79 22.96
C ALA A 6 -9.78 7.54 22.19
N SER A 7 -10.76 6.81 22.73
CA SER A 7 -11.38 5.65 22.08
C SER A 7 -12.11 6.05 20.79
N ARG A 8 -12.94 7.10 20.83
CA ARG A 8 -13.65 7.62 19.64
C ARG A 8 -12.68 8.08 18.56
N TYR A 9 -11.60 8.77 18.92
CA TYR A 9 -10.56 9.15 17.97
C TYR A 9 -9.93 7.93 17.27
N GLN A 10 -9.57 6.90 18.04
CA GLN A 10 -9.01 5.68 17.47
C GLN A 10 -9.97 4.96 16.52
N VAL A 11 -11.24 4.86 16.89
CA VAL A 11 -12.28 4.25 16.04
C VAL A 11 -12.46 5.06 14.75
N THR A 12 -12.59 6.38 14.83
CA THR A 12 -12.72 7.25 13.64
C THR A 12 -11.51 7.15 12.72
N ARG A 13 -10.29 7.09 13.27
CA ARG A 13 -9.06 6.91 12.50
C ARG A 13 -9.04 5.56 11.75
N ILE A 14 -9.48 4.49 12.40
CA ILE A 14 -9.54 3.16 11.79
C ILE A 14 -10.59 3.13 10.67
N LEU A 15 -11.80 3.65 10.93
CA LEU A 15 -12.89 3.69 9.96
C LEU A 15 -12.54 4.54 8.73
N THR A 16 -12.01 5.74 8.94
CA THR A 16 -11.59 6.64 7.85
C THR A 16 -10.37 6.13 7.09
N GLY A 17 -9.53 5.32 7.74
CA GLY A 17 -8.37 4.68 7.11
C GLY A 17 -8.69 3.42 6.29
N LEU A 18 -9.81 2.74 6.58
CA LEU A 18 -10.13 1.46 5.94
C LEU A 18 -10.32 1.60 4.42
N ALA A 19 -11.10 2.59 3.98
CA ALA A 19 -11.39 2.79 2.56
C ALA A 19 -10.13 3.16 1.74
N PRO A 20 -9.28 4.11 2.15
CA PRO A 20 -8.03 4.40 1.46
C PRO A 20 -7.07 3.21 1.40
N HIS A 21 -6.96 2.41 2.47
CA HIS A 21 -6.03 1.29 2.51
C HIS A 21 -6.51 0.05 1.72
N CYS A 22 -7.76 0.01 1.28
CA CYS A 22 -8.24 -0.97 0.29
C CYS A 22 -7.80 -0.63 -1.16
N LEU A 23 -7.40 0.62 -1.45
CA LEU A 23 -7.03 1.04 -2.79
C LEU A 23 -5.72 0.41 -3.30
N PRO A 24 -4.63 0.32 -2.51
CA PRO A 24 -3.36 -0.23 -3.01
C PRO A 24 -3.48 -1.67 -3.55
N PRO A 25 -4.10 -2.64 -2.84
CA PRO A 25 -4.28 -4.00 -3.37
C PRO A 25 -5.12 -4.05 -4.65
N LEU A 26 -6.18 -3.24 -4.73
CA LEU A 26 -7.01 -3.15 -5.94
C LEU A 26 -6.22 -2.59 -7.12
N LEU A 27 -5.50 -1.49 -6.91
CA LEU A 27 -4.65 -0.88 -7.92
C LEU A 27 -3.55 -1.84 -8.39
N PHE A 28 -2.95 -2.59 -7.47
CA PHE A 28 -1.98 -3.63 -7.81
C PHE A 28 -2.60 -4.71 -8.69
N TYR A 29 -3.78 -5.23 -8.30
CA TYR A 29 -4.49 -6.26 -9.06
C TYR A 29 -4.84 -5.78 -10.47
N TYR A 30 -5.43 -4.59 -10.61
CA TYR A 30 -5.74 -4.02 -11.92
C TYR A 30 -4.48 -3.75 -12.75
N ALA A 31 -3.45 -3.14 -12.15
CA ALA A 31 -2.20 -2.87 -12.85
C ALA A 31 -1.51 -4.16 -13.31
N HIS A 32 -1.66 -5.26 -12.56
CA HIS A 32 -1.13 -6.56 -12.95
C HIS A 32 -1.92 -7.18 -14.12
N VAL A 33 -3.25 -7.26 -13.99
CA VAL A 33 -4.15 -7.87 -14.99
C VAL A 33 -4.04 -7.15 -16.34
N TRP A 34 -4.03 -5.81 -16.33
CA TRP A 34 -3.95 -5.01 -17.55
C TRP A 34 -2.51 -4.75 -18.00
N GLY A 35 -1.56 -4.71 -17.06
CA GLY A 35 -0.15 -4.47 -17.35
C GLY A 35 0.54 -5.64 -18.04
N ILE A 36 0.14 -6.89 -17.77
CA ILE A 36 0.72 -8.07 -18.46
C ILE A 36 0.47 -8.05 -19.97
N PRO A 37 -0.77 -7.85 -20.47
CA PRO A 37 -1.04 -7.75 -21.90
C PRO A 37 -0.23 -6.64 -22.59
N VAL A 38 -0.16 -5.46 -21.98
CA VAL A 38 0.61 -4.31 -22.50
C VAL A 38 2.12 -4.61 -22.48
N TYR A 39 2.63 -5.22 -21.41
CA TYR A 39 4.03 -5.62 -21.34
C TYR A 39 4.37 -6.65 -22.44
N ARG A 40 3.47 -7.60 -22.69
CA ARG A 40 3.64 -8.62 -23.74
C ARG A 40 3.61 -8.03 -25.15
N SER A 41 2.77 -7.03 -25.42
CA SER A 41 2.72 -6.39 -26.73
C SER A 41 3.99 -5.59 -27.06
N HIS A 42 4.59 -4.94 -26.06
CA HIS A 42 5.80 -4.13 -26.25
C HIS A 42 7.12 -4.90 -26.13
N PHE A 43 7.17 -5.98 -25.33
CA PHE A 43 8.42 -6.68 -24.98
C PHE A 43 8.39 -8.18 -25.30
N GLY A 44 7.59 -8.61 -26.30
CA GLY A 44 7.24 -10.00 -26.60
C GLY A 44 8.39 -11.05 -26.59
N ALA A 45 9.64 -10.66 -26.89
CA ALA A 45 10.80 -11.55 -26.79
C ALA A 45 11.34 -11.73 -25.35
N LEU A 46 11.30 -10.67 -24.51
CA LEU A 46 11.63 -10.71 -23.08
C LEU A 46 10.50 -11.31 -22.23
N ALA A 47 9.29 -11.40 -22.79
CA ALA A 47 8.11 -11.96 -22.13
C ALA A 47 8.06 -13.50 -22.13
N LYS A 48 9.00 -14.19 -22.80
CA LYS A 48 9.08 -15.67 -22.84
C LYS A 48 9.51 -16.31 -21.51
N GLY A 49 9.93 -15.51 -20.52
CA GLY A 49 10.18 -15.97 -19.15
C GLY A 49 8.91 -16.12 -18.32
N PHE A 50 8.38 -17.35 -18.32
CA PHE A 50 8.07 -18.20 -17.14
C PHE A 50 7.48 -17.62 -15.84
N GLY A 51 6.56 -18.39 -15.22
CA GLY A 51 6.56 -18.73 -13.78
C GLY A 51 6.27 -17.70 -12.68
N LEU A 52 6.05 -16.43 -13.00
CA LEU A 52 5.96 -15.37 -11.96
C LEU A 52 4.65 -15.29 -11.16
N GLY A 53 3.64 -16.12 -11.47
CA GLY A 53 2.33 -16.08 -10.82
C GLY A 53 2.44 -16.14 -9.29
N MET A 54 3.20 -17.11 -8.77
CA MET A 54 3.36 -17.31 -7.33
C MET A 54 4.01 -16.12 -6.61
N MET A 55 5.04 -15.49 -7.21
CA MET A 55 5.73 -14.39 -6.54
C MET A 55 4.92 -13.10 -6.58
N VAL A 56 4.18 -12.87 -7.68
CA VAL A 56 3.26 -11.74 -7.75
C VAL A 56 2.07 -11.92 -6.80
N GLU A 57 1.55 -13.14 -6.67
CA GLU A 57 0.52 -13.47 -5.69
C GLU A 57 1.02 -13.23 -4.25
N LEU A 58 2.24 -13.65 -3.93
CA LEU A 58 2.87 -13.36 -2.64
C LEU A 58 2.98 -11.85 -2.40
N LEU A 59 3.44 -11.10 -3.39
CA LEU A 59 3.54 -9.65 -3.34
C LEU A 59 2.17 -8.99 -3.09
N LEU A 60 1.11 -9.45 -3.77
CA LEU A 60 -0.25 -8.99 -3.54
C LEU A 60 -0.72 -9.31 -2.11
N GLN A 61 -0.48 -10.52 -1.61
CA GLN A 61 -0.83 -10.91 -0.25
C GLN A 61 -0.10 -10.05 0.79
N LEU A 62 1.21 -9.82 0.60
CA LEU A 62 2.00 -8.95 1.46
C LEU A 62 1.47 -7.51 1.43
N LEU A 63 1.08 -7.00 0.26
CA LEU A 63 0.48 -5.67 0.14
C LEU A 63 -0.85 -5.58 0.90
N ILE A 64 -1.71 -6.61 0.82
CA ILE A 64 -2.96 -6.67 1.60
C ILE A 64 -2.66 -6.64 3.10
N VAL A 65 -1.71 -7.47 3.56
CA VAL A 65 -1.32 -7.52 4.99
C VAL A 65 -0.75 -6.18 5.44
N VAL A 66 0.17 -5.59 4.67
CA VAL A 66 0.76 -4.29 4.99
C VAL A 66 -0.30 -3.18 5.01
N SER A 67 -1.20 -3.13 4.02
CA SER A 67 -2.33 -2.19 4.01
C SER A 67 -3.20 -2.32 5.25
N PHE A 68 -3.51 -3.55 5.67
CA PHE A 68 -4.28 -3.79 6.90
C PHE A 68 -3.53 -3.31 8.15
N LEU A 69 -2.23 -3.65 8.27
CA LEU A 69 -1.39 -3.17 9.37
C LEU A 69 -1.30 -1.64 9.43
N GLN A 70 -1.27 -0.97 8.28
CA GLN A 70 -1.25 0.49 8.20
C GLN A 70 -2.53 1.14 8.75
N VAL A 71 -3.68 0.47 8.69
CA VAL A 71 -4.91 0.96 9.33
C VAL A 71 -4.75 0.94 10.86
N LEU A 72 -4.22 -0.17 11.39
CA LEU A 72 -4.08 -0.38 12.83
C LEU A 72 -3.03 0.54 13.46
N VAL A 73 -1.92 0.76 12.78
CA VAL A 73 -0.78 1.53 13.31
C VAL A 73 -1.06 3.04 13.26
N PRO A 74 -1.00 3.79 14.38
CA PRO A 74 -1.18 5.24 14.36
C PRO A 74 0.09 5.99 13.94
N GLN A 75 1.27 5.43 14.19
CA GLN A 75 2.55 6.11 13.98
C GLN A 75 2.97 6.13 12.50
N LEU A 76 3.11 7.32 11.93
CA LEU A 76 3.56 7.50 10.54
C LEU A 76 4.93 6.84 10.28
N LYS A 77 5.88 6.94 11.22
CA LYS A 77 7.21 6.33 11.09
C LYS A 77 7.11 4.82 10.84
N VAL A 78 6.29 4.12 11.63
CA VAL A 78 6.08 2.68 11.49
C VAL A 78 5.39 2.35 10.16
N LYS A 79 4.40 3.16 9.72
CA LYS A 79 3.79 2.99 8.40
C LYS A 79 4.80 3.11 7.26
N LEU A 80 5.71 4.08 7.33
CA LEU A 80 6.76 4.27 6.33
C LEU A 80 7.78 3.13 6.35
N VAL A 81 8.14 2.62 7.53
CA VAL A 81 9.00 1.43 7.65
C VAL A 81 8.34 0.21 7.02
N LEU A 82 7.04 0.00 7.21
CA LEU A 82 6.30 -1.09 6.57
C LEU A 82 6.35 -0.98 5.03
N ILE A 83 6.12 0.21 4.48
CA ILE A 83 6.24 0.46 3.03
C ILE A 83 7.67 0.22 2.55
N GLY A 84 8.66 0.78 3.25
CA GLY A 84 10.07 0.64 2.89
C GLY A 84 10.52 -0.82 2.90
N THR A 85 10.10 -1.58 3.90
CA THR A 85 10.39 -3.02 4.00
C THR A 85 9.76 -3.80 2.84
N LEU A 86 8.50 -3.50 2.51
CA LEU A 86 7.81 -4.12 1.38
C LEU A 86 8.49 -3.78 0.04
N ALA A 87 8.90 -2.53 -0.15
CA ALA A 87 9.60 -2.07 -1.34
C ALA A 87 10.99 -2.70 -1.48
N LEU A 88 11.75 -2.78 -0.40
CA LEU A 88 13.07 -3.43 -0.38
C LEU A 88 12.95 -4.93 -0.67
N PHE A 89 11.97 -5.61 -0.07
CA PHE A 89 11.68 -7.01 -0.37
C PHE A 89 11.32 -7.19 -1.84
N THR A 90 10.49 -6.31 -2.40
CA THR A 90 10.10 -6.35 -3.81
C THR A 90 11.29 -6.12 -4.74
N ALA A 91 12.16 -5.16 -4.42
CA ALA A 91 13.37 -4.89 -5.19
C ALA A 91 14.32 -6.08 -5.16
N TRP A 92 14.59 -6.62 -3.96
CA TRP A 92 15.44 -7.80 -3.78
C TRP A 92 14.90 -9.03 -4.53
N ALA A 93 13.59 -9.23 -4.52
CA ALA A 93 12.94 -10.35 -5.20
C ALA A 93 12.88 -10.22 -6.72
N MET A 94 12.69 -9.00 -7.25
CA MET A 94 12.38 -8.79 -8.68
C MET A 94 13.55 -8.29 -9.51
N PHE A 95 14.49 -7.54 -8.92
CA PHE A 95 15.59 -6.93 -9.68
C PHE A 95 16.60 -7.94 -10.26
N PRO A 96 16.96 -9.06 -9.57
CA PRO A 96 17.92 -10.02 -10.11
C PRO A 96 17.50 -10.62 -11.44
N ASP A 97 16.21 -10.95 -11.58
CA ASP A 97 15.71 -11.67 -12.74
C ASP A 97 14.98 -10.74 -13.73
N HIS A 98 14.31 -9.69 -13.24
CA HIS A 98 13.36 -8.90 -14.02
C HIS A 98 13.38 -7.40 -13.66
N PRO A 99 14.45 -6.66 -14.00
CA PRO A 99 14.63 -5.28 -13.57
C PRO A 99 13.47 -4.35 -13.99
N ILE A 100 12.97 -4.47 -15.22
CA ILE A 100 11.86 -3.65 -15.72
C ILE A 100 10.57 -3.88 -14.91
N ARG A 101 10.23 -5.15 -14.64
CA ARG A 101 9.05 -5.50 -13.83
C ARG A 101 9.25 -5.09 -12.38
N GLY A 102 10.47 -5.23 -11.87
CA GLY A 102 10.86 -4.79 -10.54
C GLY A 102 10.58 -3.31 -10.32
N TYR A 103 10.93 -2.42 -11.26
CA TYR A 103 10.60 -1.00 -11.14
C TYR A 103 9.10 -0.75 -11.01
N VAL A 104 8.29 -1.41 -11.85
CA VAL A 104 6.83 -1.28 -11.85
C VAL A 104 6.23 -1.79 -10.54
N TYR A 105 6.66 -2.96 -10.07
CA TYR A 105 6.17 -3.52 -8.82
C TYR A 105 6.64 -2.72 -7.60
N CYS A 106 7.89 -2.27 -7.55
CA CYS A 106 8.35 -1.37 -6.49
C CYS A 106 7.52 -0.09 -6.46
N PHE A 107 7.23 0.51 -7.61
CA PHE A 107 6.34 1.67 -7.71
C PHE A 107 4.94 1.38 -7.15
N LEU A 108 4.34 0.23 -7.52
CA LEU A 108 3.04 -0.21 -7.00
C LEU A 108 3.05 -0.54 -5.49
N MET A 109 4.19 -0.96 -4.95
CA MET A 109 4.36 -1.24 -3.52
C MET A 109 4.65 -0.01 -2.68
N THR A 110 5.01 1.12 -3.30
CA THR A 110 5.34 2.37 -2.58
C THR A 110 4.28 3.44 -2.77
N VAL A 111 3.96 3.79 -4.02
CA VAL A 111 3.19 5.00 -4.33
C VAL A 111 1.73 4.88 -3.89
N PRO A 112 0.99 3.82 -4.25
CA PRO A 112 -0.38 3.66 -3.79
C PRO A 112 -0.50 3.59 -2.26
N PRO A 113 0.34 2.85 -1.50
CA PRO A 113 0.31 2.88 -0.04
C PRO A 113 0.60 4.26 0.56
N LEU A 114 1.55 5.03 0.01
CA LEU A 114 1.82 6.40 0.45
C LEU A 114 0.60 7.32 0.20
N LEU A 115 -0.02 7.19 -0.97
CA LEU A 115 -1.24 7.92 -1.30
C LEU A 115 -2.39 7.56 -0.35
N ALA A 116 -2.54 6.27 -0.01
CA ALA A 116 -3.53 5.80 0.93
C ALA A 116 -3.33 6.40 2.33
N ILE A 117 -2.09 6.52 2.80
CA ILE A 117 -1.77 7.20 4.06
C ILE A 117 -2.19 8.67 4.00
N TRP A 118 -1.84 9.37 2.91
CA TRP A 118 -2.18 10.78 2.74
C TRP A 118 -3.70 11.00 2.72
N LEU A 119 -4.44 10.18 1.97
CA LEU A 119 -5.90 10.22 1.90
C LEU A 119 -6.54 9.91 3.26
N ALA A 120 -6.07 8.88 3.97
CA ALA A 120 -6.57 8.53 5.30
C ALA A 120 -6.35 9.67 6.31
N GLN A 121 -5.20 10.33 6.26
CA GLN A 121 -4.93 11.50 7.10
C GLN A 121 -5.83 12.68 6.75
N GLY A 122 -6.05 12.95 5.45
CA GLY A 122 -6.97 13.98 4.99
C GLY A 122 -8.41 13.74 5.45
N LEU A 123 -8.92 12.52 5.26
CA LEU A 123 -10.27 12.14 5.69
C LEU A 123 -10.43 12.21 7.22
N CYS A 124 -9.43 11.74 7.98
CA CYS A 124 -9.45 11.80 9.43
C CYS A 124 -9.51 13.25 9.95
N ARG A 125 -8.78 14.18 9.30
CA ARG A 125 -8.85 15.63 9.62
C ARG A 125 -10.19 16.26 9.27
N LEU A 126 -10.84 15.82 8.19
CA LEU A 126 -12.18 16.31 7.83
C LEU A 126 -13.26 15.81 8.79
N CYS A 127 -13.13 14.58 9.31
CA CYS A 127 -14.08 13.99 10.24
C CYS A 127 -13.87 14.44 11.71
N LEU A 128 -12.73 15.05 12.05
CA LEU A 128 -12.42 15.55 13.39
C LEU A 128 -12.13 17.05 13.33
N PRO A 129 -13.09 17.92 13.73
CA PRO A 129 -12.86 19.37 13.77
C PRO A 129 -11.74 19.71 14.76
N GLY A 130 -10.98 20.77 14.45
CA GLY A 130 -9.66 21.12 15.03
C GLY A 130 -9.54 21.32 16.55
N GLU A 131 -10.60 21.21 17.34
CA GLU A 131 -10.56 21.37 18.81
C GLU A 131 -9.85 20.23 19.55
N GLN A 132 -9.73 19.05 18.95
CA GLN A 132 -9.02 17.91 19.58
C GLN A 132 -7.55 17.78 19.17
N LEU A 133 -7.07 18.61 18.22
CA LEU A 133 -5.71 18.50 17.69
C LEU A 133 -4.66 19.26 18.54
N HIS A 134 -5.10 20.20 19.39
CA HIS A 134 -4.22 21.02 20.24
C HIS A 134 -4.06 20.52 21.68
N ALA A 135 -4.72 19.43 22.05
CA ALA A 135 -4.68 18.88 23.41
C ALA A 135 -3.73 17.68 23.60
N GLN A 136 -2.92 17.33 22.60
CA GLN A 136 -1.89 16.29 22.70
C GLN A 136 -0.51 16.79 22.28
#